data_AF-A0A4Q3CHF1-F1
#
_entry.id   AF-A0A4Q3CHF1-F1
#
_cell.length_a   1.000
_cell.length_b   1.000
_cell.length_c   1.000
_cell.angle_alpha   90.00
_cell.angle_beta   90.00
_cell.angle_gamma   90.00
#
_symmetry.space_group_name_H-M   'P 1'
#
loop_
_entity.id
_entity.type
_entity.pdbx_description
1 polymer ?
#
loop_
_entity_poly.entity_id
_entity_poly.type
_entity_poly.pdbx_seq_one_letter_code
_entity_poly.pdbx_strand_id
1 'polypeptide(L)' 'MTNPDGTIQVRVNGEHRRIMAGLTIADLASELGLEPTKIAVERNLE' A
#
# COMPACT_ATOMS: atom_id res chain seq x y z
N MET A 1 7.46 10.14 2.17
CA MET A 1 8.54 10.32 3.17
C MET A 1 8.31 9.29 4.26
N THR A 2 9.34 8.57 4.69
CA THR A 2 9.22 7.56 5.75
C THR A 2 9.18 8.23 7.12
N ASN A 3 8.23 7.83 7.95
CA ASN A 3 8.07 8.31 9.31
C ASN A 3 9.15 7.71 10.24
N PRO A 4 9.41 8.28 11.43
CA PRO A 4 10.43 7.78 12.35
C PRO A 4 10.23 6.34 12.84
N ASP A 5 8.98 5.85 12.80
CA ASP A 5 8.62 4.47 13.14
C ASP A 5 8.75 3.49 11.96
N GLY A 6 9.35 3.92 10.84
CA GLY A 6 9.60 3.08 9.68
C GLY A 6 8.40 2.91 8.75
N THR A 7 7.32 3.66 8.94
CA THR A 7 6.10 3.56 8.12
C THR A 7 5.97 4.67 7.08
N ILE A 8 5.10 4.48 6.10
CA ILE A 8 4.63 5.51 5.18
C ILE A 8 3.11 5.63 5.24
N GLN A 9 2.60 6.83 4.95
CA GLN A 9 1.17 7.05 4.75
C GLN A 9 0.83 6.85 3.28
N VAL A 10 -0.23 6.09 3.03
CA VAL A 10 -0.79 5.85 1.69
C VAL A 10 -2.30 6.02 1.71
N ARG A 11 -2.89 6.25 0.54
CA ARG A 11 -4.34 6.16 0.34
C ARG A 11 -4.61 4.97 -0.57
N VAL A 12 -5.41 4.04 -0.10
CA VAL A 12 -5.85 2.88 -0.88
C VAL A 12 -7.35 2.95 -0.99
N ASN A 13 -7.87 3.04 -2.22
CA ASN A 13 -9.31 3.19 -2.48
C ASN A 13 -9.96 4.33 -1.67
N GLY A 14 -9.24 5.45 -1.54
CA GLY A 14 -9.69 6.63 -0.78
C GLY A 14 -9.44 6.59 0.73
N GLU A 15 -9.15 5.41 1.30
CA GLU A 15 -8.92 5.22 2.73
C GLU A 15 -7.46 5.51 3.12
N HIS A 16 -7.28 6.28 4.20
CA HIS A 16 -5.96 6.57 4.77
C HIS A 16 -5.41 5.36 5.53
N ARG A 17 -4.21 4.92 5.17
CA ARG A 17 -3.53 3.78 5.80
C ARG A 17 -2.08 4.11 6.11
N ARG A 18 -1.54 3.47 7.14
CA ARG A 18 -0.13 3.51 7.52
C ARG A 18 0.44 2.11 7.35
N ILE A 19 1.47 1.99 6.52
CA ILE A 19 2.07 0.70 6.16
C ILE A 19 3.58 0.76 6.35
N MET A 20 4.24 -0.38 6.51
CA MET A 20 5.71 -0.41 6.60
C MET A 20 6.33 0.10 5.31
N ALA A 21 7.38 0.92 5.43
CA ALA A 21 8.14 1.34 4.27
C ALA A 21 8.87 0.15 3.65
N GLY A 22 9.00 0.16 2.32
CA GLY A 22 9.72 -0.88 1.58
C GLY A 22 8.88 -2.12 1.22
N LEU A 23 7.60 -2.18 1.60
CA LEU A 23 6.68 -3.21 1.11
C LEU A 23 6.54 -3.14 -0.40
N THR A 24 6.43 -4.31 -1.04
CA THR A 24 6.00 -4.40 -2.42
C THR A 24 4.48 -4.22 -2.52
N ILE A 25 3.97 -3.98 -3.73
CA ILE A 25 2.52 -3.92 -3.98
C ILE A 25 1.85 -5.27 -3.68
N ALA A 26 2.53 -6.40 -3.89
CA ALA A 26 2.01 -7.72 -3.61
C ALA A 26 1.88 -7.98 -2.09
N ASP A 27 2.87 -7.51 -1.31
CA ASP A 27 2.80 -7.57 0.16
C ASP A 27 1.62 -6.75 0.67
N LEU A 28 1.47 -5.51 0.16
CA LEU A 28 0.35 -4.64 0.53
C LEU A 28 -1.01 -5.28 0.19
N ALA A 29 -1.15 -5.88 -1.01
CA ALA A 29 -2.38 -6.57 -1.39
C ALA A 29 -2.70 -7.72 -0.43
N SER A 30 -1.69 -8.49 -0.03
CA SER A 30 -1.84 -9.60 0.92
C SER A 30 -2.25 -9.10 2.32
N GLU A 31 -1.67 -7.99 2.81
CA GLU A 31 -2.08 -7.36 4.09
C GLU A 31 -3.54 -6.87 4.07
N LEU A 32 -4.06 -6.50 2.89
CA LEU A 32 -5.45 -6.12 2.70
C LEU A 32 -6.40 -7.33 2.57
N GLY A 33 -5.88 -8.56 2.63
CA GLY A 33 -6.65 -9.79 2.43
C GLY A 33 -7.03 -10.05 0.97
N LEU A 34 -6.30 -9.44 0.02
CA LEU A 34 -6.52 -9.61 -1.41
C LEU A 34 -5.50 -10.58 -2.00
N GLU A 35 -5.90 -11.30 -3.04
CA GLU A 35 -4.99 -12.15 -3.81
C GLU A 35 -4.28 -11.28 -4.88
N PRO A 36 -2.93 -11.12 -4.84
CA PRO A 36 -2.22 -10.16 -5.68
C PRO A 36 -2.36 -10.35 -7.20
N THR A 37 -2.58 -11.60 -7.65
CA THR A 37 -2.74 -11.95 -9.06
C THR A 37 -4.17 -11.78 -9.57
N LYS A 38 -5.14 -11.55 -8.67
CA LYS A 38 -6.56 -11.38 -8.99
C LYS A 38 -7.05 -9.94 -8.89
N ILE A 39 -6.16 -8.98 -8.68
CA ILE A 39 -6.48 -7.57 -8.58
C ILE A 39 -5.73 -6.74 -9.63
N ALA A 40 -6.31 -5.60 -9.98
CA ALA A 40 -5.61 -4.56 -10.71
C ALA A 40 -5.10 -3.51 -9.72
N VAL A 41 -3.92 -2.95 -10.00
CA VAL A 41 -3.34 -1.85 -9.21
C VAL A 41 -3.08 -0.69 -10.15
N GLU A 42 -3.62 0.48 -9.80
CA GLU A 42 -3.37 1.74 -10.47
C GLU A 42 -2.67 2.71 -9.53
N ARG A 43 -1.70 3.46 -10.06
CA ARG A 43 -1.09 4.59 -9.39
C ARG A 43 -1.28 5.81 -10.26
N ASN A 44 -2.27 6.63 -9.91
CA ASN A 44 -2.50 7.90 -10.57
C ASN A 44 -1.43 8.88 -10.07
N LEU A 45 -0.40 9.07 -10.91
CA LEU A 45 0.63 10.07 -10.76
C LEU A 45 0.07 11.39 -11.31
N GLU A 46 -0.44 12.22 -10.42
CA GLU A 46 -0.71 13.65 -10.67
C GLU A 46 0.46 14.48 -10.17
#